data_AF-A0A432UTX8-F1
#
_entry.id   AF-A0A432UTX8-F1
#
_cell.length_a   1.000
_cell.length_b   1.000
_cell.length_c   1.000
_cell.angle_alpha   90.00
_cell.angle_beta   90.00
_cell.angle_gamma   90.00
#
_symmetry.space_group_name_H-M   'P 1'
#
loop_
_entity.id
_entity.type
_entity.pdbx_description
1 polymer ?
#
loop_
_entity_poly.entity_id
_entity_poly.type
_entity_poly.pdbx_seq_one_letter_code
_entity_poly.pdbx_strand_id
1 'polypeptide(L)'
;MNILCRNRFSSTPGLQKSLAEKSYLKIWLFLMAGILLASALWMTWRSWKSSVPLEKTLAQPGLILKNINYTKTRHGRALWTLSAERAEHNQETGITLAHKIRLVFHHKEHGDILLTADKGRICSSNGTIQVMGNVRVENRPDAILTTSHLAYNEETGTITTDAPVHAVIQDSIINGKGLVLDTKEKIIHVLSDVNATIEAEPAPEKAQ
;
A
#
# COMPACT_ATOMS: atom_id res chain seq x y z
N MET A 1 -80.59 -43.22 -7.29
CA MET A 1 -80.88 -44.03 -6.09
C MET A 1 -79.82 -43.69 -5.05
N ASN A 2 -80.23 -43.01 -3.97
CA ASN A 2 -79.73 -43.00 -2.58
C ASN A 2 -78.33 -43.59 -2.27
N ILE A 3 -77.49 -43.10 -1.33
CA ILE A 3 -77.52 -42.08 -0.28
C ILE A 3 -76.13 -42.08 0.41
N LEU A 4 -75.62 -40.90 0.79
CA LEU A 4 -74.68 -40.55 1.90
C LEU A 4 -73.26 -41.17 1.91
N CYS A 5 -72.17 -40.44 2.21
CA CYS A 5 -71.98 -39.69 3.45
C CYS A 5 -70.79 -38.69 3.41
N ARG A 6 -71.10 -37.44 3.78
CA ARG A 6 -70.42 -36.56 4.76
C ARG A 6 -68.93 -36.16 4.64
N ASN A 7 -68.77 -34.87 4.34
CA ASN A 7 -67.75 -33.89 4.72
C ASN A 7 -67.03 -34.10 6.08
N ARG A 8 -65.71 -33.86 6.11
CA ARG A 8 -65.08 -32.88 7.04
C ARG A 8 -63.66 -32.51 6.59
N PHE A 9 -63.52 -31.22 6.31
CA PHE A 9 -62.27 -30.47 6.14
C PHE A 9 -61.47 -30.45 7.46
N SER A 10 -60.16 -30.69 7.39
CA SER A 10 -59.21 -30.23 8.40
C SER A 10 -57.87 -29.94 7.74
N SER A 11 -57.48 -28.68 7.81
CA SER A 11 -56.22 -28.13 7.34
C SER A 11 -55.16 -28.33 8.42
N THR A 12 -53.99 -28.84 8.07
CA THR A 12 -52.75 -28.54 8.81
C THR A 12 -51.63 -28.20 7.83
N PRO A 13 -50.91 -27.08 8.06
CA PRO A 13 -49.83 -26.62 7.23
C PRO A 13 -48.50 -27.19 7.75
N GLY A 14 -47.56 -27.46 6.86
CA GLY A 14 -46.18 -27.67 7.28
C GLY A 14 -45.42 -28.61 6.39
N LEU A 15 -44.86 -28.08 5.29
CA LEU A 15 -43.56 -28.56 4.81
C LEU A 15 -42.94 -27.52 3.86
N GLN A 16 -42.72 -26.29 4.35
CA GLN A 16 -42.04 -25.22 3.60
C GLN A 16 -40.87 -24.66 4.43
N LYS A 17 -39.99 -25.54 4.94
CA LYS A 17 -38.80 -25.16 5.70
C LYS A 17 -37.48 -25.82 5.28
N SER A 18 -37.41 -26.59 4.18
CA SER A 18 -36.14 -27.27 3.81
C SER A 18 -35.31 -26.57 2.72
N LEU A 19 -35.76 -25.42 2.19
CA LEU A 19 -35.01 -24.69 1.14
C LEU A 19 -34.19 -23.50 1.67
N ALA A 20 -34.53 -22.95 2.84
CA ALA A 20 -33.79 -21.83 3.42
C ALA A 20 -32.45 -22.27 4.04
N GLU A 21 -32.42 -23.43 4.69
CA GLU A 21 -31.25 -23.93 5.45
C GLU A 21 -30.03 -24.23 4.56
N LYS A 22 -30.25 -24.70 3.32
CA LYS A 22 -29.17 -24.97 2.36
C LYS A 22 -28.58 -23.71 1.71
N SER A 23 -29.31 -22.59 1.74
CA SER A 23 -28.84 -21.31 1.19
C SER A 23 -27.89 -20.61 2.17
N TYR A 24 -28.19 -20.65 3.47
CA TYR A 24 -27.32 -20.09 4.51
C TYR A 24 -25.97 -20.80 4.59
N LEU A 25 -25.92 -22.11 4.36
CA LEU A 25 -24.67 -22.87 4.35
C LEU A 25 -23.69 -22.40 3.26
N LYS A 26 -24.22 -22.07 2.06
CA LYS A 26 -23.41 -21.54 0.96
C LYS A 26 -22.94 -20.13 1.25
N ILE A 27 -23.81 -19.28 1.79
CA ILE A 27 -23.45 -17.90 2.19
C ILE A 27 -22.37 -17.92 3.28
N TRP A 28 -22.46 -18.83 4.25
CA TRP A 28 -21.46 -19.01 5.29
C TRP A 28 -20.11 -19.52 4.73
N LEU A 29 -20.14 -20.44 3.76
CA LEU A 29 -18.93 -20.90 3.08
C LEU A 29 -18.25 -19.77 2.29
N PHE A 30 -19.02 -18.92 1.61
CA PHE A 30 -18.48 -17.75 0.90
C PHE A 30 -17.91 -16.70 1.86
N LEU A 31 -18.57 -16.44 2.99
CA LEU A 31 -18.06 -15.52 4.02
C LEU A 31 -16.76 -16.05 4.66
N MET A 32 -16.71 -17.34 5.01
CA MET A 32 -15.50 -17.98 5.54
C MET A 32 -14.35 -17.96 4.53
N ALA A 33 -14.61 -18.24 3.25
CA ALA A 33 -13.60 -18.15 2.20
C ALA A 33 -13.10 -16.72 2.01
N GLY A 34 -13.99 -15.72 2.07
CA GLY A 34 -13.63 -14.31 2.02
C GLY A 34 -12.77 -13.86 3.20
N ILE A 35 -13.11 -14.29 4.42
CA ILE A 35 -12.31 -14.02 5.63
C ILE A 35 -10.95 -14.71 5.54
N LEU A 36 -10.87 -15.95 5.06
CA LEU A 36 -9.61 -16.66 4.86
C LEU A 36 -8.72 -15.95 3.83
N LEU A 37 -9.28 -15.52 2.69
CA LEU A 37 -8.55 -14.76 1.66
C LEU A 37 -8.09 -13.40 2.17
N ALA A 38 -8.96 -12.64 2.85
CA ALA A 38 -8.60 -11.37 3.47
C ALA A 38 -7.53 -11.55 4.54
N SER A 39 -7.61 -12.62 5.35
CA SER A 39 -6.60 -12.93 6.35
C SER A 39 -5.27 -13.32 5.73
N ALA A 40 -5.26 -14.05 4.60
CA ALA A 40 -4.04 -14.40 3.88
C ALA A 40 -3.37 -13.16 3.27
N LEU A 41 -4.15 -12.28 2.64
CA LEU A 41 -3.69 -10.97 2.14
C LEU A 41 -3.18 -10.06 3.28
N TRP A 42 -3.85 -10.08 4.43
CA TRP A 42 -3.40 -9.36 5.62
C TRP A 42 -2.12 -9.97 6.20
N MET A 43 -1.97 -11.30 6.17
CA MET A 43 -0.82 -12.01 6.73
C MET A 43 0.43 -11.85 5.86
N THR A 44 0.28 -11.80 4.54
CA THR A 44 1.38 -11.45 3.61
C THR A 44 1.76 -9.98 3.71
N TRP A 45 0.82 -9.07 4.03
CA TRP A 45 1.16 -7.69 4.41
C TRP A 45 1.80 -7.58 5.80
N ARG A 46 1.36 -8.40 6.77
CA ARG A 46 1.86 -8.39 8.15
C ARG A 46 3.26 -8.98 8.25
N SER A 47 3.65 -9.94 7.40
CA SER A 47 4.99 -10.54 7.43
C SER A 47 6.09 -9.52 7.09
N TRP A 48 5.77 -8.44 6.36
CA TRP A 48 6.66 -7.29 6.15
C TRP A 48 6.73 -6.28 7.29
N LYS A 49 5.80 -6.34 8.25
CA LYS A 49 5.84 -5.54 9.49
C LYS A 49 6.90 -6.01 10.47
N SER A 50 7.69 -7.02 10.10
CA SER A 50 8.91 -7.44 10.80
C SER A 50 9.97 -6.34 10.70
N SER A 51 9.72 -5.25 11.42
CA SER A 51 10.73 -4.31 11.87
C SER A 51 11.64 -5.07 12.82
N VAL A 52 12.56 -5.86 12.25
CA VAL A 52 13.72 -6.35 12.99
C VAL A 52 14.31 -5.09 13.64
N PRO A 53 14.39 -5.02 14.98
CA PRO A 53 15.00 -3.89 15.65
C PRO A 53 16.39 -3.70 15.05
N LEU A 54 16.60 -2.55 14.41
CA LEU A 54 17.78 -2.23 13.60
C LEU A 54 19.09 -2.52 14.34
N GLU A 55 19.03 -2.38 15.66
CA GLU A 55 20.11 -2.60 16.61
C GLU A 55 20.65 -4.05 16.61
N LYS A 56 19.83 -5.04 16.22
CA LYS A 56 20.21 -6.46 16.26
C LYS A 56 20.86 -6.98 14.97
N THR A 57 20.86 -6.20 13.89
CA THR A 57 21.50 -6.58 12.61
C THR A 57 23.00 -6.24 12.58
N LEU A 58 23.49 -5.49 13.57
CA LEU A 58 24.88 -5.00 13.68
C LEU A 58 25.89 -6.02 14.23
N ALA A 59 25.44 -7.21 14.63
CA ALA A 59 26.34 -8.28 15.06
C ALA A 59 26.81 -9.06 13.84
N GLN A 60 27.99 -8.71 13.29
CA GLN A 60 28.89 -9.44 12.36
C GLN A 60 29.46 -8.50 11.27
N PRO A 61 30.66 -8.78 10.68
CA PRO A 61 31.43 -7.79 9.92
C PRO A 61 30.74 -7.43 8.59
N GLY A 62 29.79 -6.50 8.66
CA GLY A 62 29.15 -5.87 7.52
C GLY A 62 30.00 -4.73 6.98
N LEU A 63 29.88 -4.49 5.68
CA LEU A 63 30.52 -3.33 5.04
C LEU A 63 29.76 -2.07 5.49
N ILE A 64 30.45 -1.17 6.20
CA ILE A 64 29.92 0.14 6.60
C ILE A 64 30.49 1.19 5.64
N LEU A 65 29.59 1.90 4.97
CA LEU A 65 29.89 2.97 4.04
C LEU A 65 29.36 4.29 4.62
N LYS A 66 30.13 5.37 4.45
CA LYS A 66 29.72 6.73 4.82
C LYS A 66 29.67 7.59 3.57
N ASN A 67 28.75 8.56 3.54
CA ASN A 67 28.56 9.51 2.45
C ASN A 67 28.44 8.82 1.08
N ILE A 68 27.45 7.96 0.96
CA ILE A 68 27.20 7.16 -0.23
C ILE A 68 26.52 8.02 -1.27
N ASN A 69 26.98 7.89 -2.51
CA ASN A 69 26.26 8.36 -3.68
C ASN A 69 26.34 7.27 -4.76
N TYR A 70 25.20 6.67 -5.08
CA TYR A 70 25.10 5.59 -6.04
C TYR A 70 24.07 5.93 -7.12
N THR A 71 24.45 5.84 -8.38
CA THR A 71 23.56 6.13 -9.51
C THR A 71 23.45 4.90 -10.40
N LYS A 72 22.21 4.44 -10.62
CA LYS A 72 21.94 3.37 -11.60
C LYS A 72 21.72 4.01 -12.96
N THR A 73 22.45 3.53 -13.96
CA THR A 73 22.32 4.00 -15.35
C THR A 73 21.84 2.90 -16.27
N ARG A 74 21.09 3.25 -17.32
CA ARG A 74 20.74 2.35 -18.42
C ARG A 74 20.91 3.08 -19.75
N HIS A 75 21.69 2.50 -20.67
CA HIS A 75 22.04 3.11 -21.96
C HIS A 75 22.61 4.55 -21.80
N GLY A 76 23.53 4.74 -20.85
CA GLY A 76 24.15 6.04 -20.58
C GLY A 76 23.26 7.07 -19.87
N ARG A 77 22.00 6.76 -19.55
CA ARG A 77 21.08 7.65 -18.83
C ARG A 77 20.95 7.24 -17.37
N ALA A 78 21.05 8.19 -16.45
CA ALA A 78 20.71 7.97 -15.04
C ALA A 78 19.22 7.62 -14.92
N LEU A 79 18.93 6.51 -14.25
CA LEU A 79 17.56 6.10 -13.90
C LEU A 79 17.20 6.62 -12.51
N TRP A 80 18.14 6.49 -11.57
CA TRP A 80 17.97 7.02 -10.23
C TRP A 80 19.32 7.21 -9.54
N THR A 81 19.33 8.10 -8.54
CA THR A 81 20.48 8.43 -7.70
C THR A 81 20.10 8.32 -6.23
N LEU A 82 20.76 7.43 -5.51
CA LEU A 82 20.63 7.23 -4.07
C LEU A 82 21.81 7.91 -3.36
N SER A 83 21.50 8.80 -2.43
CA SER A 83 22.46 9.36 -1.48
C SER A 83 22.07 9.04 -0.05
N ALA A 84 23.05 8.73 0.79
CA ALA A 84 22.84 8.43 2.21
C ALA A 84 24.07 8.83 3.03
N GLU A 85 23.85 9.26 4.27
CA GLU A 85 24.96 9.60 5.19
C GLU A 85 25.73 8.34 5.62
N ARG A 86 25.01 7.24 5.81
CA ARG A 86 25.56 5.96 6.23
C ARG A 86 24.76 4.82 5.62
N ALA A 87 25.44 3.77 5.18
CA ALA A 87 24.79 2.49 4.98
C ALA A 87 25.63 1.33 5.48
N GLU A 88 24.95 0.26 5.84
CA GLU A 88 25.50 -0.95 6.41
C GLU A 88 24.96 -2.13 5.62
N HIS A 89 25.85 -2.89 5.01
CA HIS A 89 25.49 -4.05 4.21
C HIS A 89 25.90 -5.34 4.92
N ASN A 90 24.92 -6.20 5.17
CA ASN A 90 25.14 -7.53 5.71
C ASN A 90 25.19 -8.54 4.56
N GLN A 91 26.38 -9.10 4.32
CA GLN A 91 26.61 -10.03 3.20
C GLN A 91 25.88 -11.36 3.35
N GLU A 92 25.71 -11.87 4.57
CA GLU A 92 25.02 -13.15 4.83
C GLU A 92 23.54 -13.08 4.45
N THR A 93 22.90 -11.95 4.76
CA THR A 93 21.46 -11.75 4.54
C THR A 93 21.13 -10.98 3.26
N GLY A 94 22.11 -10.30 2.65
CA GLY A 94 21.90 -9.40 1.51
C GLY A 94 21.13 -8.12 1.86
N ILE A 95 20.97 -7.81 3.14
CA ILE A 95 20.22 -6.64 3.61
C ILE A 95 21.16 -5.43 3.70
N THR A 96 20.68 -4.29 3.18
CA THR A 96 21.33 -2.99 3.36
C THR A 96 20.46 -2.08 4.19
N LEU A 97 21.04 -1.49 5.24
CA LEU A 97 20.42 -0.48 6.09
C LEU A 97 21.03 0.87 5.77
N ALA A 98 20.23 1.87 5.44
CA ALA A 98 20.69 3.20 5.08
C ALA A 98 20.06 4.28 5.95
N HIS A 99 20.81 5.34 6.24
CA HIS A 99 20.43 6.45 7.10
C HIS A 99 20.50 7.78 6.34
N LYS A 100 19.54 8.67 6.60
CA LYS A 100 19.36 9.97 5.94
C LYS A 100 19.35 9.81 4.42
N ILE A 101 18.33 9.10 3.96
CA ILE A 101 18.18 8.70 2.56
C ILE A 101 17.63 9.87 1.76
N ARG A 102 18.25 10.08 0.60
CA ARG A 102 17.76 10.90 -0.50
C ARG A 102 17.82 10.10 -1.79
N LEU A 103 16.67 9.78 -2.37
CA LEU A 103 16.57 9.02 -3.62
C LEU A 103 15.91 9.89 -4.68
N VAL A 104 16.58 10.09 -5.81
CA VAL A 104 16.05 10.82 -6.96
C VAL A 104 15.79 9.83 -8.08
N PHE A 105 14.55 9.75 -8.58
CA PHE A 105 14.21 9.03 -9.80
C PHE A 105 14.15 10.01 -10.96
N HIS A 106 14.95 9.77 -11.99
CA HIS A 106 15.07 10.64 -13.15
C HIS A 106 14.06 10.22 -14.22
N HIS A 107 13.06 11.06 -14.49
CA HIS A 107 12.06 10.79 -15.53
C HIS A 107 12.01 11.93 -16.56
N LYS A 108 12.16 11.59 -17.84
CA LYS A 108 12.22 12.59 -18.92
C LYS A 108 10.93 13.39 -19.09
N GLU A 109 9.78 12.73 -18.94
CA GLU A 109 8.47 13.31 -19.28
C GLU A 109 7.73 13.89 -18.07
N HIS A 110 8.11 13.52 -16.85
CA HIS A 110 7.32 13.79 -15.64
C HIS A 110 8.12 14.53 -14.56
N GLY A 111 9.33 14.99 -14.89
CA GLY A 111 10.25 15.56 -13.92
C GLY A 111 10.90 14.52 -13.01
N ASP A 112 11.79 14.99 -12.15
CA ASP A 112 12.47 14.15 -11.18
C ASP A 112 11.59 13.94 -9.94
N ILE A 113 11.46 12.69 -9.53
CA ILE A 113 10.76 12.33 -8.29
C ILE A 113 11.79 12.21 -7.16
N LEU A 114 11.63 13.01 -6.11
CA LEU A 114 12.50 13.02 -4.94
C LEU A 114 11.83 12.31 -3.76
N LEU A 115 12.47 11.27 -3.23
CA LEU A 115 12.10 10.62 -1.98
C LEU A 115 13.16 10.92 -0.91
N THR A 116 12.72 11.36 0.27
CA THR A 116 13.56 11.50 1.47
C THR A 116 13.00 10.72 2.64
N ALA A 117 13.86 10.14 3.46
CA ALA A 117 13.50 9.43 4.68
C ALA A 117 14.67 9.39 5.68
N ASP A 118 14.38 9.18 6.96
CA ASP A 118 15.40 9.04 7.99
C ASP A 118 16.17 7.73 7.89
N LYS A 119 15.46 6.64 7.58
CA LYS A 119 16.00 5.29 7.52
C LYS A 119 15.41 4.53 6.35
N GLY A 120 16.15 3.53 5.88
CA GLY A 120 15.62 2.56 4.93
C GLY A 120 16.34 1.23 4.99
N ARG A 121 15.60 0.20 4.59
CA ARG A 121 16.01 -1.19 4.55
C ARG A 121 15.78 -1.69 3.12
N ILE A 122 16.85 -2.15 2.50
CA ILE A 122 16.85 -2.64 1.12
C ILE A 122 17.21 -4.12 1.16
N CYS A 123 16.34 -4.94 0.59
CA CYS A 123 16.56 -6.38 0.46
C CYS A 123 16.65 -6.71 -1.03
N SER A 124 17.88 -6.80 -1.54
CA SER A 124 18.11 -7.00 -2.98
C SER A 124 17.70 -8.38 -3.48
N SER A 125 17.65 -9.38 -2.61
CA SER A 125 17.28 -10.76 -2.96
C SER A 125 15.81 -10.92 -3.38
N ASN A 126 14.92 -10.06 -2.85
CA ASN A 126 13.48 -10.11 -3.13
C ASN A 126 12.93 -8.76 -3.64
N GLY A 127 13.80 -7.84 -4.06
CA GLY A 127 13.41 -6.54 -4.63
C GLY A 127 12.55 -5.67 -3.70
N THR A 128 12.67 -5.84 -2.38
CA THR A 128 11.87 -5.07 -1.41
C THR A 128 12.66 -3.90 -0.84
N ILE A 129 12.02 -2.73 -0.79
CA ILE A 129 12.55 -1.51 -0.17
C ILE A 129 11.55 -1.04 0.88
N GLN A 130 12.04 -0.70 2.07
CA GLN A 130 11.23 -0.06 3.11
C GLN A 130 11.93 1.22 3.56
N VAL A 131 11.19 2.30 3.68
CA VAL A 131 11.68 3.59 4.20
C VAL A 131 10.81 4.04 5.36
N MET A 132 11.43 4.65 6.37
CA MET A 132 10.79 4.96 7.64
C MET A 132 11.32 6.30 8.20
N GLY A 133 10.43 7.02 8.87
CA GLY A 133 10.72 8.29 9.52
C GLY A 133 10.74 9.45 8.53
N ASN A 134 9.90 10.46 8.77
CA ASN A 134 9.79 11.69 7.98
C ASN A 134 9.80 11.43 6.46
N VAL A 135 9.02 10.43 6.02
CA VAL A 135 9.00 10.03 4.62
C VAL A 135 8.26 11.07 3.80
N ARG A 136 8.95 11.59 2.78
CA ARG A 136 8.42 12.62 1.89
C ARG A 136 8.78 12.28 0.45
N VAL A 137 7.78 12.25 -0.41
CA VAL A 137 7.92 12.03 -1.85
C VAL A 137 7.45 13.30 -2.54
N GLU A 138 8.23 13.80 -3.49
CA GLU A 138 7.95 15.02 -4.21
C GLU A 138 8.12 14.82 -5.70
N ASN A 139 7.18 15.31 -6.48
CA ASN A 139 7.34 15.61 -7.89
C ASN A 139 6.95 17.06 -8.09
N ARG A 140 7.90 17.98 -7.92
CA ARG A 140 7.59 19.42 -7.91
C ARG A 140 7.42 19.97 -9.32
N PRO A 141 6.49 20.93 -9.52
CA PRO A 141 5.66 21.57 -8.49
C PRO A 141 4.35 20.82 -8.18
N ASP A 142 4.06 19.73 -8.87
CA ASP A 142 2.70 19.21 -9.00
C ASP A 142 2.23 18.30 -7.86
N ALA A 143 3.14 17.64 -7.13
CA ALA A 143 2.74 16.68 -6.12
C ALA A 143 3.73 16.54 -4.95
N ILE A 144 3.19 16.41 -3.74
CA ILE A 144 3.91 16.09 -2.50
C ILE A 144 3.11 15.04 -1.74
N LEU A 145 3.75 13.96 -1.29
CA LEU A 145 3.19 12.96 -0.38
C LEU A 145 4.06 12.87 0.88
N THR A 146 3.43 12.86 2.04
CA THR A 146 4.09 12.68 3.34
C THR A 146 3.45 11.56 4.15
N THR A 147 4.28 10.76 4.82
CA THR A 147 3.85 9.66 5.70
C THR A 147 4.97 9.24 6.65
N SER A 148 4.69 8.32 7.57
CA SER A 148 5.69 7.80 8.51
C SER A 148 6.56 6.68 7.93
N HIS A 149 6.03 5.91 6.98
CA HIS A 149 6.76 4.83 6.30
C HIS A 149 6.14 4.48 4.95
N LEU A 150 6.95 3.95 4.03
CA LEU A 150 6.53 3.38 2.75
C LEU A 150 7.29 2.07 2.50
N ALA A 151 6.64 1.12 1.85
CA ALA A 151 7.25 -0.09 1.32
C ALA A 151 7.06 -0.15 -0.20
N TYR A 152 8.07 -0.63 -0.91
CA TYR A 152 8.01 -0.97 -2.32
C TYR A 152 8.35 -2.44 -2.51
N ASN A 153 7.61 -3.11 -3.38
CA ASN A 153 7.92 -4.44 -3.86
C ASN A 153 8.02 -4.45 -5.38
N GLU A 154 9.16 -4.92 -5.89
CA GLU A 154 9.47 -5.01 -7.32
C GLU A 154 8.67 -6.09 -8.05
N GLU A 155 8.41 -7.24 -7.41
CA GLU A 155 7.63 -8.35 -7.97
C GLU A 155 6.18 -7.94 -8.28
N THR A 156 5.51 -7.32 -7.31
CA THR A 156 4.14 -6.81 -7.49
C THR A 156 4.12 -5.48 -8.22
N GLY A 157 5.19 -4.69 -8.12
CA GLY A 157 5.24 -3.32 -8.63
C GLY A 157 4.36 -2.36 -7.83
N THR A 158 4.23 -2.58 -6.53
CA THR A 158 3.35 -1.78 -5.66
C THR A 158 4.12 -1.01 -4.59
N ILE A 159 3.66 0.20 -4.32
CA ILE A 159 4.08 1.02 -3.17
C ILE A 159 2.94 1.01 -2.15
N THR A 160 3.24 0.72 -0.89
CA THR A 160 2.23 0.62 0.16
C THR A 160 2.63 1.33 1.45
N THR A 161 1.61 1.76 2.19
CA THR A 161 1.73 2.16 3.59
C THR A 161 0.41 1.88 4.29
N ASP A 162 0.46 1.58 5.59
CA ASP A 162 -0.72 1.51 6.45
C ASP A 162 -0.83 2.71 7.41
N ALA A 163 0.11 3.66 7.31
CA ALA A 163 0.15 4.87 8.11
C ALA A 163 -0.75 5.98 7.56
N PRO A 164 -1.03 7.02 8.37
CA PRO A 164 -1.61 8.26 7.86
C PRO A 164 -0.79 8.81 6.69
N VAL A 165 -1.51 9.31 5.68
CA VAL A 165 -0.96 9.94 4.49
C VAL A 165 -1.53 11.33 4.36
N HIS A 166 -0.67 12.26 3.97
CA HIS A 166 -1.05 13.61 3.57
C HIS A 166 -0.42 13.88 2.20
N ALA A 167 -1.27 14.08 1.21
CA ALA A 167 -0.89 14.34 -0.17
C ALA A 167 -1.43 15.69 -0.63
N VAL A 168 -0.59 16.45 -1.31
CA VAL A 168 -0.95 17.67 -2.04
C VAL A 168 -0.70 17.35 -3.51
N ILE A 169 -1.73 17.47 -4.35
CA ILE A 169 -1.66 17.22 -5.79
C ILE A 169 -2.34 18.40 -6.48
N GLN A 170 -1.55 19.22 -7.18
CA GLN A 170 -2.01 20.49 -7.74
C GLN A 170 -2.73 21.31 -6.64
N ASP A 171 -4.01 21.63 -6.82
CA ASP A 171 -4.83 22.41 -5.90
C ASP A 171 -5.70 21.53 -4.97
N SER A 172 -5.36 20.24 -4.88
CA SER A 172 -6.09 19.25 -4.06
C SER A 172 -5.25 18.78 -2.88
N ILE A 173 -5.85 18.76 -1.69
CA ILE A 173 -5.29 18.20 -0.47
C ILE A 173 -6.05 16.93 -0.11
N ILE A 174 -5.34 15.82 0.00
CA ILE A 174 -5.89 14.51 0.35
C ILE A 174 -5.26 14.03 1.65
N ASN A 175 -6.09 13.79 2.64
CA ASN A 175 -5.72 13.14 3.89
C ASN A 175 -6.37 11.76 3.94
N GLY A 176 -5.69 10.77 4.50
CA GLY A 176 -6.28 9.47 4.76
C GLY A 176 -5.36 8.56 5.54
N LYS A 177 -5.75 7.30 5.66
CA LYS A 177 -4.98 6.26 6.31
C LYS A 177 -4.77 5.09 5.36
N GLY A 178 -3.50 4.75 5.21
CA GLY A 178 -3.03 3.73 4.29
C GLY A 178 -3.15 4.15 2.82
N LEU A 179 -2.22 3.65 2.02
CA LEU A 179 -2.15 3.91 0.59
C LEU A 179 -1.59 2.69 -0.14
N VAL A 180 -2.12 2.43 -1.32
CA VAL A 180 -1.58 1.48 -2.30
C VAL A 180 -1.45 2.18 -3.63
N LEU A 181 -0.25 2.23 -4.18
CA LEU A 181 0.03 2.71 -5.53
C LEU A 181 0.51 1.54 -6.38
N ASP A 182 -0.20 1.26 -7.46
CA ASP A 182 0.27 0.39 -8.53
C ASP A 182 1.13 1.20 -9.50
N THR A 183 2.40 0.85 -9.62
CA THR A 183 3.34 1.59 -10.48
C THR A 183 3.19 1.30 -11.97
N LYS A 184 2.53 0.20 -12.34
CA LYS A 184 2.27 -0.18 -13.75
C LYS A 184 1.02 0.53 -14.25
N GLU A 185 -0.06 0.44 -13.48
CA GLU A 185 -1.34 1.07 -13.81
C GLU A 185 -1.36 2.56 -13.46
N LYS A 186 -0.41 3.03 -12.64
CA LYS A 186 -0.33 4.40 -12.12
C LYS A 186 -1.59 4.81 -11.33
N ILE A 187 -2.22 3.85 -10.66
CA ILE A 187 -3.44 4.06 -9.88
C ILE A 187 -3.07 4.15 -8.39
N ILE A 188 -3.56 5.21 -7.73
CA ILE A 188 -3.42 5.41 -6.29
C ILE A 188 -4.76 5.11 -5.61
N HIS A 189 -4.72 4.27 -4.58
CA HIS A 189 -5.83 3.99 -3.69
C HIS A 189 -5.47 4.44 -2.26
N VAL A 190 -6.29 5.31 -1.67
CA VAL A 190 -6.25 5.63 -0.24
C VAL A 190 -7.28 4.75 0.46
N LEU A 191 -6.87 4.04 1.52
CA LEU A 191 -7.62 2.88 2.00
C LEU A 191 -8.77 3.22 2.94
N SER A 192 -8.56 4.14 3.87
CA SER A 192 -9.59 4.55 4.84
C SER A 192 -9.42 5.99 5.31
N ASP A 193 -10.41 6.49 6.06
CA ASP A 193 -10.39 7.81 6.71
C ASP A 193 -10.09 8.97 5.75
N VAL A 194 -10.60 8.87 4.52
CA VAL A 194 -10.27 9.79 3.43
C VAL A 194 -11.03 11.11 3.57
N ASN A 195 -10.30 12.21 3.60
CA ASN A 195 -10.83 13.56 3.48
C ASN A 195 -10.07 14.31 2.38
N ALA A 196 -10.80 14.82 1.38
CA ALA A 196 -10.24 15.55 0.25
C ALA A 196 -10.81 16.96 0.20
N THR A 197 -9.94 17.95 0.03
CA THR A 197 -10.30 19.36 -0.16
C THR A 197 -9.72 19.80 -1.50
N ILE A 198 -10.55 20.42 -2.33
CA ILE A 198 -10.16 20.96 -3.63
C ILE A 198 -10.36 22.47 -3.53
N GLU A 199 -9.29 23.23 -3.69
CA GLU A 199 -9.40 24.68 -3.81
C GLU A 199 -9.89 24.98 -5.23
N ALA A 200 -11.16 25.39 -5.35
CA ALA A 200 -11.68 25.86 -6.62
C ALA A 200 -11.05 27.22 -6.94
N GLU A 201 -10.51 27.38 -8.14
CA GLU A 201 -10.10 28.68 -8.67
C GLU A 201 -11.30 29.65 -8.57
N PRO A 202 -11.14 30.84 -7.96
CA PRO A 202 -12.22 31.79 -7.83
C PRO A 202 -12.76 32.16 -9.21
N ALA A 203 -14.06 32.00 -9.41
CA ALA A 203 -14.71 32.34 -10.66
C ALA A 203 -14.38 33.78 -11.06
N PRO A 204 -14.07 34.05 -12.35
CA PRO A 204 -13.73 35.41 -12.77
C PRO A 204 -14.88 36.35 -12.39
N GLU A 205 -14.55 37.30 -11.52
CA GLU A 205 -15.44 38.38 -11.11
C GLU A 205 -15.90 39.08 -12.39
N LYS A 206 -17.20 38.97 -12.71
CA LYS A 206 -17.75 39.59 -13.91
C LYS A 206 -17.54 41.09 -13.78
N ALA A 207 -16.61 41.63 -14.57
CA ALA A 207 -16.45 43.07 -14.73
C ALA A 207 -17.81 43.67 -15.15
N GLN A 208 -18.34 44.55 -14.31
CA GLN A 208 -19.51 45.38 -14.58
C GLN A 208 -19.11 46.64 -15.34
#